data_AF-A0A7C5E8R4-F1
#
_entry.id   AF-A0A7C5E8R4-F1
#
_cell.length_a   1.000
_cell.length_b   1.000
_cell.length_c   1.000
_cell.angle_alpha   90.00
_cell.angle_beta   90.00
_cell.angle_gamma   90.00
#
_symmetry.space_group_name_H-M   'P 1'
#
loop_
_entity.id
_entity.type
_entity.pdbx_description
1 polymer ?
#
loop_
_entity_poly.entity_id
_entity_poly.type
_entity_poly.pdbx_seq_one_letter_code
_entity_poly.pdbx_strand_id
1 'polypeptide(L)'
;MHVIDLTQDYIRYVIQQDRPALYEDSLPQLFEHYYQFWASRSSYFYKDESEIWHRSELVRDRLPFLEKKFSNKGLHLEQVEVVLFIGQGSSNGHAFLLDGKWTVWLPLETYSSLFAVDVFVSHEIAHALHYQRQPDFFSSGTKKRKITFSDK
;
A
#
# COMPACT_ATOMS: atom_id res chain seq x y z
N MET A 1 -13.60 6.90 -2.83
CA MET A 1 -12.24 6.32 -2.86
C MET A 1 -12.03 5.61 -4.19
N HIS A 2 -10.84 5.67 -4.76
CA HIS A 2 -10.49 4.95 -5.99
C HIS A 2 -9.52 3.80 -5.68
N VAL A 3 -9.70 2.64 -6.31
CA VAL A 3 -8.90 1.43 -6.05
C VAL A 3 -8.14 1.04 -7.31
N ILE A 4 -6.82 0.93 -7.20
CA ILE A 4 -5.93 0.37 -8.21
C ILE A 4 -5.54 -1.03 -7.72
N ASP A 5 -5.93 -2.08 -8.44
CA ASP A 5 -5.70 -3.46 -8.03
C ASP A 5 -4.68 -4.12 -8.95
N LEU A 6 -3.48 -4.38 -8.42
CA LEU A 6 -2.36 -5.01 -9.14
C LEU A 6 -2.33 -6.54 -8.96
N THR A 7 -3.38 -7.15 -8.41
CA THR A 7 -3.45 -8.60 -8.17
C THR A 7 -3.26 -9.39 -9.48
N GLN A 8 -3.95 -8.96 -10.54
CA GLN A 8 -3.87 -9.62 -11.85
C GLN A 8 -2.47 -9.49 -12.47
N ASP A 9 -1.82 -8.33 -12.31
CA ASP A 9 -0.46 -8.10 -12.80
C ASP A 9 0.53 -8.99 -12.06
N TYR A 10 0.37 -9.14 -10.74
CA TYR A 10 1.22 -10.04 -9.94
C TYR A 10 1.12 -11.48 -10.42
N ILE A 11 -0.11 -12.00 -10.56
CA ILE A 11 -0.34 -13.37 -11.02
C ILE A 11 0.28 -13.57 -12.41
N ARG A 12 0.00 -12.64 -13.34
CA ARG A 12 0.49 -12.73 -14.72
C ARG A 12 2.01 -12.68 -14.80
N TYR A 13 2.62 -11.68 -14.18
CA TYR A 13 4.04 -11.40 -14.38
C TYR A 13 4.93 -12.18 -13.41
N VAL A 14 4.55 -12.32 -12.15
CA VAL A 14 5.38 -12.99 -11.13
C VAL A 14 5.13 -14.50 -11.11
N ILE A 15 3.86 -14.93 -11.06
CA ILE A 15 3.55 -16.36 -10.90
C ILE A 15 3.65 -17.11 -12.23
N GLN A 16 3.00 -16.60 -13.28
CA GLN A 16 2.87 -17.33 -14.54
C GLN A 16 4.08 -17.15 -15.47
N GLN A 17 4.78 -16.01 -15.39
CA GLN A 17 5.87 -15.66 -16.32
C GLN A 17 7.26 -15.61 -15.68
N ASP A 18 7.36 -15.60 -14.34
CA ASP A 18 8.62 -15.41 -13.60
C ASP A 18 9.40 -14.15 -14.04
N ARG A 19 8.66 -13.06 -14.26
CA ARG A 19 9.16 -11.74 -14.70
C ARG A 19 8.73 -10.63 -13.73
N PRO A 20 9.27 -10.60 -12.50
CA PRO A 20 8.90 -9.61 -11.49
C PRO A 20 9.17 -8.16 -11.91
N ALA A 21 10.14 -7.91 -12.79
CA ALA A 21 10.35 -6.56 -13.33
C ALA A 21 9.11 -6.01 -14.05
N LEU A 22 8.35 -6.84 -14.78
CA LEU A 22 7.11 -6.38 -15.45
C LEU A 22 5.99 -6.05 -14.46
N TYR A 23 6.03 -6.66 -13.28
CA TYR A 23 5.13 -6.30 -12.19
C TYR A 23 5.53 -4.96 -11.57
N GLU A 24 6.82 -4.77 -11.31
CA GLU A 24 7.34 -3.49 -10.82
C GLU A 24 7.06 -2.33 -11.81
N ASP A 25 7.12 -2.63 -13.12
CA ASP A 25 6.82 -1.67 -14.20
C ASP A 25 5.32 -1.34 -14.33
N SER A 26 4.41 -2.10 -13.71
CA SER A 26 2.97 -1.82 -13.81
C SER A 26 2.55 -0.60 -13.00
N LEU A 27 3.32 -0.23 -11.96
CA LEU A 27 3.15 1.01 -11.22
C LEU A 27 4.48 1.48 -10.60
N PRO A 28 5.43 2.04 -11.39
CA PRO A 28 6.80 2.30 -10.95
C PRO A 28 6.90 3.15 -9.69
N GLN A 29 6.07 4.19 -9.57
CA GLN A 29 6.06 5.11 -8.42
C GLN A 29 5.73 4.40 -7.11
N LEU A 30 4.84 3.39 -7.14
CA LEU A 30 4.57 2.55 -5.98
C LEU A 30 5.83 1.82 -5.55
N PHE A 31 6.47 1.10 -6.48
CA PHE A 31 7.59 0.23 -6.14
C PHE A 31 8.84 1.02 -5.76
N GLU A 32 9.10 2.16 -6.40
CA GLU A 32 10.15 3.09 -5.96
C GLU A 32 9.94 3.53 -4.51
N HIS A 33 8.72 3.96 -4.16
CA HIS A 33 8.40 4.35 -2.79
C HIS A 33 8.50 3.16 -1.82
N TYR A 34 7.95 2.00 -2.20
CA TYR A 34 7.95 0.79 -1.39
C TYR A 34 9.38 0.31 -1.07
N TYR A 35 10.28 0.29 -2.06
CA TYR A 35 11.67 -0.09 -1.83
C TYR A 35 12.51 0.98 -1.15
N GLN A 36 12.14 2.26 -1.28
CA GLN A 36 12.84 3.33 -0.57
C GLN A 36 12.68 3.22 0.95
N PHE A 37 11.49 2.82 1.42
CA PHE A 37 11.16 2.88 2.84
C PHE A 37 10.98 1.53 3.51
N TRP A 38 10.61 0.49 2.77
CA TRP A 38 9.94 -0.65 3.38
C TRP A 38 10.51 -2.01 3.04
N ALA A 39 10.95 -2.19 1.79
CA ALA A 39 11.43 -3.47 1.30
C ALA A 39 12.80 -3.34 0.62
N SER A 40 13.48 -4.47 0.47
CA SER A 40 14.65 -4.59 -0.39
C SER A 40 14.25 -5.22 -1.71
N ARG A 41 14.98 -5.00 -2.81
CA ARG A 41 14.76 -5.77 -4.04
C ARG A 41 15.25 -7.21 -3.84
N SER A 42 14.38 -8.05 -3.31
CA SER A 42 14.56 -9.49 -3.10
C SER A 42 13.49 -10.27 -3.87
N SER A 43 13.68 -11.58 -4.02
CA SER A 43 12.73 -12.42 -4.75
C SER A 43 11.39 -12.50 -4.04
N TYR A 44 10.31 -12.43 -4.82
CA TYR A 44 8.95 -12.64 -4.33
C TYR A 44 8.75 -14.10 -3.87
N PHE A 45 8.23 -14.27 -2.65
CA PHE A 45 8.04 -15.58 -2.03
C PHE A 45 6.59 -16.07 -2.04
N TYR A 46 5.64 -15.18 -2.29
CA TYR A 46 4.21 -15.47 -2.13
C TYR A 46 3.57 -15.89 -3.46
N LYS A 47 3.23 -17.17 -3.63
CA LYS A 47 2.86 -17.72 -4.97
C LYS A 47 1.54 -18.49 -5.01
N ASP A 48 0.73 -18.44 -3.95
CA ASP A 48 -0.58 -19.10 -3.95
C ASP A 48 -1.65 -18.21 -4.59
N GLU A 49 -2.01 -18.50 -5.85
CA GLU A 49 -3.00 -17.70 -6.60
C GLU A 49 -4.38 -17.66 -5.92
N SER A 50 -4.84 -18.77 -5.35
CA SER A 50 -6.16 -18.82 -4.70
C SER A 50 -6.20 -17.94 -3.46
N GLU A 51 -5.16 -18.01 -2.64
CA GLU A 51 -5.06 -17.18 -1.44
C GLU A 51 -4.85 -15.70 -1.80
N ILE A 52 -4.11 -15.39 -2.88
CA ILE A 52 -3.97 -14.02 -3.39
C ILE A 52 -5.33 -13.43 -3.74
N TRP A 53 -6.16 -14.16 -4.51
CA TRP A 53 -7.50 -13.71 -4.85
C TRP A 53 -8.39 -13.57 -3.62
N HIS A 54 -8.36 -14.56 -2.72
CA HIS A 54 -9.13 -14.53 -1.50
C HIS A 54 -8.84 -13.26 -0.67
N ARG A 55 -7.57 -12.87 -0.54
CA ARG A 55 -7.18 -11.68 0.22
C ARG A 55 -7.51 -10.38 -0.50
N SER A 56 -7.38 -10.34 -1.83
CA SER A 56 -7.83 -9.20 -2.62
C SER A 56 -9.33 -8.96 -2.42
N GLU A 57 -10.14 -10.01 -2.54
CA GLU A 57 -11.59 -9.96 -2.31
C GLU A 57 -11.92 -9.51 -0.89
N LEU A 58 -11.25 -10.09 0.12
CA LEU A 58 -11.44 -9.74 1.53
C LEU A 58 -11.26 -8.23 1.78
N VAL A 59 -10.20 -7.63 1.22
CA VAL A 59 -9.96 -6.19 1.35
C VAL A 59 -10.98 -5.40 0.55
N ARG A 60 -11.19 -5.75 -0.73
CA ARG A 60 -12.10 -5.03 -1.64
C ARG A 60 -13.53 -4.97 -1.12
N ASP A 61 -14.06 -6.08 -0.64
CA ASP A 61 -15.42 -6.14 -0.10
C ASP A 61 -15.56 -5.33 1.19
N ARG A 62 -14.45 -5.15 1.93
CA ARG A 62 -14.44 -4.40 3.18
C ARG A 62 -14.28 -2.89 2.98
N LEU A 63 -13.66 -2.45 1.89
CA LEU A 63 -13.41 -1.03 1.60
C LEU A 63 -14.69 -0.16 1.62
N PRO A 64 -15.84 -0.53 1.01
CA PRO A 64 -17.07 0.26 1.08
C PRO A 64 -17.60 0.45 2.50
N PHE A 65 -17.46 -0.57 3.36
CA PHE A 65 -17.83 -0.48 4.76
C PHE A 65 -16.94 0.53 5.49
N LEU A 66 -15.62 0.48 5.26
CA LEU A 66 -14.68 1.44 5.85
C LEU A 66 -14.96 2.86 5.37
N GLU A 67 -15.13 3.07 4.07
CA GLU A 67 -15.47 4.37 3.49
C GLU A 67 -16.72 4.98 4.13
N LYS A 68 -17.77 4.18 4.34
CA LYS A 68 -18.97 4.61 5.06
C LYS A 68 -18.68 4.96 6.52
N LYS A 69 -17.81 4.23 7.22
CA LYS A 69 -17.42 4.53 8.60
C LYS A 69 -16.67 5.86 8.70
N PHE A 70 -15.74 6.13 7.80
CA PHE A 70 -15.05 7.42 7.70
C PHE A 70 -16.04 8.56 7.38
N SER A 71 -16.92 8.36 6.40
CA SER A 71 -17.91 9.36 5.98
C SER A 71 -18.87 9.73 7.10
N ASN A 72 -19.33 8.75 7.89
CA ASN A 72 -20.16 8.98 9.08
C ASN A 72 -19.47 9.79 10.19
N LYS A 73 -18.14 9.98 10.10
CA LYS A 73 -17.33 10.82 10.98
C LYS A 73 -16.94 12.16 10.34
N GLY A 74 -17.50 12.49 9.16
CA GLY A 74 -17.15 13.70 8.42
C GLY A 74 -15.78 13.63 7.74
N LEU A 75 -15.25 12.42 7.52
CA LEU A 75 -13.99 12.18 6.82
C LEU A 75 -14.31 11.65 5.42
N HIS A 76 -14.01 12.48 4.44
CA HIS A 76 -14.33 12.30 3.03
C HIS A 76 -13.14 11.67 2.29
N LEU A 77 -13.34 10.55 1.57
CA LEU A 77 -12.28 9.73 0.97
C LEU A 77 -12.24 9.82 -0.57
N GLU A 78 -12.87 10.82 -1.18
CA GLU A 78 -12.95 10.94 -2.65
C GLU A 78 -11.59 11.27 -3.28
N GLN A 79 -10.68 11.88 -2.50
CA GLN A 79 -9.31 12.22 -2.92
C GLN A 79 -8.26 11.17 -2.51
N VAL A 80 -8.69 10.09 -1.85
CA VAL A 80 -7.81 8.99 -1.45
C VAL A 80 -7.83 7.90 -2.51
N GLU A 81 -6.64 7.47 -2.92
CA GLU A 81 -6.44 6.28 -3.74
C GLU A 81 -5.88 5.15 -2.90
N VAL A 82 -6.30 3.94 -3.20
CA VAL A 82 -5.83 2.71 -2.57
C VAL A 82 -5.23 1.83 -3.64
N VAL A 83 -4.00 1.40 -3.44
CA VAL A 83 -3.32 0.43 -4.29
C VAL A 83 -3.28 -0.91 -3.56
N LEU A 84 -3.86 -1.94 -4.17
CA LEU A 84 -3.75 -3.32 -3.71
C LEU A 84 -2.65 -4.00 -4.50
N PHE A 85 -1.70 -4.61 -3.81
CA PHE A 85 -0.54 -5.23 -4.46
C PHE A 85 0.01 -6.36 -3.60
N ILE A 86 0.90 -7.19 -4.14
CA ILE A 86 1.66 -8.19 -3.40
C ILE A 86 3.07 -7.65 -3.20
N GLY A 87 3.47 -7.55 -1.94
CA GLY A 87 4.79 -7.08 -1.55
C GLY A 87 5.71 -8.23 -1.15
N GLN A 88 6.50 -7.97 -0.10
CA GLN A 88 7.45 -8.90 0.50
C GLN A 88 7.14 -9.17 1.98
N GLY A 89 5.88 -9.39 2.33
CA GLY A 89 5.48 -9.94 3.63
C GLY A 89 5.44 -8.94 4.76
N SER A 90 5.15 -7.67 4.47
CA SER A 90 5.10 -6.64 5.47
C SER A 90 3.71 -6.04 5.56
N SER A 91 3.16 -5.93 6.77
CA SER A 91 1.78 -5.47 6.99
C SER A 91 1.64 -3.96 7.14
N ASN A 92 2.78 -3.27 7.21
CA ASN A 92 2.83 -1.83 7.33
C ASN A 92 2.70 -1.23 5.93
N GLY A 93 1.73 -0.35 5.77
CA GLY A 93 1.57 0.47 4.59
C GLY A 93 2.27 1.82 4.73
N HIS A 94 2.16 2.63 3.69
CA HIS A 94 2.45 4.05 3.77
C HIS A 94 1.61 4.77 2.72
N ALA A 95 1.37 6.07 2.92
CA ALA A 95 0.78 6.94 1.90
C ALA A 95 1.85 7.75 1.15
N PHE A 96 1.66 7.95 -0.15
CA PHE A 96 2.52 8.75 -1.02
C PHE A 96 1.66 9.56 -2.00
N LEU A 97 2.28 10.46 -2.77
CA LEU A 97 1.56 11.24 -3.78
C LEU A 97 1.71 10.55 -5.15
N LEU A 98 0.58 10.17 -5.76
CA LEU A 98 0.50 9.62 -7.12
C LEU A 98 -0.44 10.51 -7.93
N ASP A 99 0.05 11.08 -9.03
CA ASP A 99 -0.74 11.93 -9.94
C ASP A 99 -1.59 13.01 -9.25
N GLY A 100 -1.04 13.60 -8.17
CA GLY A 100 -1.69 14.65 -7.39
C GLY A 100 -2.70 14.17 -6.34
N LYS A 101 -2.82 12.87 -6.10
CA LYS A 101 -3.69 12.26 -5.11
C LYS A 101 -2.91 11.51 -4.03
N TRP A 102 -3.43 11.54 -2.81
CA TRP A 102 -2.85 10.79 -1.70
C TRP A 102 -3.22 9.31 -1.83
N THR A 103 -2.21 8.50 -2.05
CA THR A 103 -2.33 7.09 -2.38
C THR A 103 -1.74 6.25 -1.28
N VAL A 104 -2.54 5.34 -0.72
CA VAL A 104 -2.06 4.33 0.22
C VAL A 104 -1.83 3.03 -0.53
N TRP A 105 -0.80 2.29 -0.15
CA TRP A 105 -0.58 0.95 -0.67
C TRP A 105 -0.80 -0.10 0.41
N LEU A 106 -1.46 -1.18 0.03
CA LEU A 106 -1.92 -2.26 0.91
C LEU A 106 -1.36 -3.60 0.40
N PRO A 107 -0.33 -4.15 1.04
CA PRO A 107 0.27 -5.45 0.69
C PRO A 107 -0.65 -6.59 1.12
N LEU A 108 -1.31 -7.23 0.16
CA LEU A 108 -2.41 -8.17 0.41
C LEU A 108 -1.95 -9.42 1.15
N GLU A 109 -0.67 -9.82 1.02
CA GLU A 109 -0.11 -11.01 1.64
C GLU A 109 -0.04 -10.94 3.18
N THR A 110 -0.56 -9.88 3.80
CA THR A 110 -0.58 -9.71 5.26
C THR A 110 -1.97 -9.68 5.87
N TYR A 111 -3.03 -9.56 5.06
CA TYR A 111 -4.40 -9.49 5.56
C TYR A 111 -5.04 -10.88 5.62
N SER A 112 -4.94 -11.53 6.77
CA SER A 112 -5.47 -12.89 7.00
C SER A 112 -6.89 -12.93 7.57
N SER A 113 -7.48 -11.79 7.91
CA SER A 113 -8.81 -11.73 8.52
C SER A 113 -9.47 -10.36 8.36
N LEU A 114 -10.80 -10.31 8.47
CA LEU A 114 -11.56 -9.05 8.49
C LEU A 114 -11.10 -8.10 9.60
N PHE A 115 -10.72 -8.64 10.76
CA PHE A 115 -10.20 -7.83 11.86
C PHE A 115 -8.87 -7.16 11.48
N ALA A 116 -7.96 -7.90 10.85
CA ALA A 116 -6.70 -7.33 10.36
C ALA A 116 -6.97 -6.24 9.32
N VAL A 117 -7.90 -6.47 8.38
CA VAL A 117 -8.31 -5.46 7.40
C VAL A 117 -8.85 -4.21 8.11
N ASP A 118 -9.78 -4.37 9.06
CA ASP A 118 -10.37 -3.24 9.78
C ASP A 118 -9.33 -2.38 10.49
N VAL A 119 -8.33 -2.99 11.12
CA VAL A 119 -7.29 -2.27 11.87
C VAL A 119 -6.30 -1.62 10.92
N PHE A 120 -5.66 -2.39 10.05
CA PHE A 120 -4.53 -1.92 9.26
C PHE A 120 -4.98 -1.05 8.08
N VAL A 121 -6.04 -1.43 7.35
CA VAL A 121 -6.50 -0.60 6.22
C VAL A 121 -7.04 0.74 6.71
N SER A 122 -7.74 0.77 7.85
CA SER A 122 -8.16 2.04 8.45
C SER A 122 -6.97 2.90 8.88
N HIS A 123 -5.90 2.27 9.41
CA HIS A 123 -4.68 2.96 9.80
C HIS A 123 -4.01 3.63 8.57
N GLU A 124 -3.88 2.90 7.46
CA GLU A 124 -3.28 3.46 6.25
C GLU A 124 -4.12 4.58 5.63
N ILE A 125 -5.45 4.41 5.56
CA ILE A 125 -6.36 5.47 5.10
C ILE A 125 -6.23 6.72 5.98
N ALA A 126 -6.03 6.56 7.30
CA ALA A 126 -5.80 7.69 8.19
C ALA A 126 -4.51 8.45 7.86
N HIS A 127 -3.44 7.77 7.42
CA HIS A 127 -2.23 8.44 6.94
C HIS A 127 -2.51 9.32 5.73
N ALA A 128 -3.25 8.84 4.72
CA ALA A 128 -3.64 9.65 3.56
C ALA A 128 -4.40 10.92 3.97
N LEU A 129 -5.37 10.77 4.88
CA LEU A 129 -6.16 11.89 5.40
C LEU A 129 -5.31 12.90 6.17
N HIS A 130 -4.35 12.42 6.97
CA HIS A 130 -3.41 13.30 7.67
C HIS A 130 -2.56 14.11 6.68
N TYR A 131 -2.04 13.47 5.63
CA TYR A 131 -1.23 14.16 4.62
C TYR A 131 -2.07 15.10 3.75
N GLN A 132 -3.33 14.79 3.49
CA GLN A 132 -4.25 15.71 2.80
C GLN A 132 -4.49 17.00 3.60
N ARG A 133 -4.63 16.91 4.93
CA ARG A 133 -4.85 18.08 5.79
C ARG A 133 -3.56 18.81 6.15
N GLN A 134 -2.46 18.08 6.29
CA GLN A 134 -1.16 18.61 6.67
C GLN A 134 -0.04 17.90 5.89
N PRO A 135 0.23 18.34 4.64
CA PRO A 135 1.25 17.74 3.78
C PRO A 135 2.66 17.72 4.39
N ASP A 136 2.96 18.65 5.31
CA ASP A 136 4.25 18.73 6.00
C ASP A 136 4.58 17.48 6.82
N PHE A 137 3.58 16.69 7.25
CA PHE A 137 3.82 15.43 7.94
C PHE A 137 4.47 14.36 7.06
N PHE A 138 4.19 14.38 5.75
CA PHE A 138 4.89 13.52 4.79
C PHE A 138 6.37 13.92 4.66
N SER A 139 6.64 15.23 4.67
CA SER A 139 7.97 15.80 4.48
C SER A 139 8.88 15.70 5.73
N SER A 140 8.29 15.64 6.92
CA SER A 140 9.05 15.57 8.18
C SER A 140 9.66 14.19 8.43
N GLY A 141 9.06 13.11 7.91
CA GLY A 141 9.61 11.75 7.92
C GLY A 141 10.72 11.51 6.88
N THR A 142 10.74 12.29 5.80
CA THR A 142 11.73 12.16 4.70
C THR A 142 13.00 12.99 4.89
N LYS A 143 13.07 13.84 5.93
CA LYS A 143 14.33 14.49 6.33
C LYS A 143 15.30 13.41 6.82
N LYS A 144 16.15 12.94 5.89
CA LYS A 144 17.33 12.11 6.12
C LYS A 144 17.97 12.47 7.45
N ARG A 145 17.95 11.56 8.43
CA ARG A 145 18.95 11.55 9.49
C ARG A 145 20.30 11.42 8.80
N LYS A 146 20.98 12.55 8.55
CA LYS A 146 22.44 12.54 8.39
C LYS A 146 22.99 12.06 9.72
N ILE A 147 23.19 10.75 9.85
CA ILE A 147 24.03 10.21 10.92
C ILE A 147 25.45 10.61 10.54
N THR A 148 25.88 11.78 11.01
CA THR A 148 27.30 12.10 11.08
C THR A 148 27.87 11.28 12.22
N PHE A 149 28.59 10.20 11.90
CA PHE A 149 29.52 9.62 12.84
C PHE A 149 30.60 10.68 13.10
N SER A 150 30.59 11.22 14.33
CA SER A 150 31.74 11.94 14.87
C SER A 150 32.70 10.87 15.33
N ASP A 151 33.78 10.66 14.57
CA ASP A 151 34.91 9.87 15.04
C ASP A 151 35.41 10.47 16.36
N LYS A 152 35.48 9.62 17.39
CA LYS A 152 36.22 9.87 18.63
C LYS A 152 37.13 8.69 18.88
#